data_AF-A0A0B3BQN3-F1
#
_entry.id   AF-A0A0B3BQN3-F1
#
_cell.length_a   1.000
_cell.length_b   1.000
_cell.length_c   1.000
_cell.angle_alpha   90.00
_cell.angle_beta   90.00
_cell.angle_gamma   90.00
#
_symmetry.space_group_name_H-M   'P 1'
#
loop_
_entity.id
_entity.type
_entity.pdbx_description
1 polymer ?
#
loop_
_entity_poly.entity_id
_entity_poly.type
_entity_poly.pdbx_seq_one_letter_code
_entity_poly.pdbx_strand_id
1 'polypeptide(L)'
;MRNLIFVILVIFLIFPLIYIIVEIKGPDRTDSKEANSLNPEQQRNIQEDQEKLLKFLYDNKKRILGNKKKFLMDIESVLPVIEEKDINNSTMETDLDTAKSERHKHYQIIKKVLREADYYHLTGKIRDNTVYSYLSDRVKKALYSDYKEEEYTYYYKVEPANPDETVLRDRKGYFYYVHVFTDSYEVNPADPYGDIKKLVMLVEKIKGKWVITELLYNN
;
A
#
# COMPACT_ATOMS: atom_id res chain seq x y z
N MET A 1 -13.26 45.96 39.72
CA MET A 1 -13.78 45.77 38.33
C MET A 1 -12.69 45.47 37.28
N ARG A 2 -11.46 46.01 37.38
CA ARG A 2 -10.40 45.79 36.37
C ARG A 2 -9.91 44.33 36.22
N ASN A 3 -9.89 43.57 37.31
CA ASN A 3 -9.46 42.16 37.30
C ASN A 3 -10.54 41.20 36.78
N LEU A 4 -11.82 41.57 36.85
CA LEU A 4 -12.91 40.73 36.32
C LEU A 4 -12.93 40.76 34.78
N ILE A 5 -12.64 41.92 34.19
CA ILE A 5 -12.55 42.10 32.74
C ILE A 5 -11.36 41.32 32.16
N PHE A 6 -10.23 41.29 32.87
CA PHE A 6 -9.06 40.50 32.46
C PHE A 6 -9.31 38.98 32.52
N VAL A 7 -10.03 38.50 33.53
CA VAL A 7 -10.41 37.07 33.63
C VAL A 7 -11.37 36.67 32.52
N ILE A 8 -12.34 37.53 32.18
CA ILE A 8 -13.28 37.28 31.08
C ILE A 8 -12.57 37.28 29.72
N LEU A 9 -11.62 38.20 29.50
CA LEU A 9 -10.81 38.26 28.26
C LEU A 9 -9.92 37.02 28.09
N VAL A 10 -9.32 36.51 29.17
CA VAL A 10 -8.49 35.30 29.13
C VAL A 10 -9.35 34.06 28.84
N ILE A 11 -10.55 33.97 29.41
CA ILE A 11 -11.49 32.87 29.12
C ILE A 11 -11.93 32.91 27.65
N PHE A 12 -12.31 34.08 27.12
CA PHE A 12 -12.80 34.20 25.74
C PHE A 12 -11.71 34.03 24.67
N LEU A 13 -10.44 34.24 24.97
CA LEU A 13 -9.34 34.01 24.03
C LEU A 13 -8.78 32.59 24.08
N ILE A 14 -8.80 31.94 25.24
CA ILE A 14 -8.24 30.59 25.40
C ILE A 14 -9.26 29.50 25.01
N PHE A 15 -10.56 29.68 25.28
CA PHE A 15 -11.58 28.68 24.93
C PHE A 15 -11.70 28.40 23.42
N PRO A 16 -11.71 29.38 22.51
CA PRO A 16 -11.75 29.09 21.08
C PRO A 16 -10.44 28.44 20.59
N LEU A 17 -9.30 28.72 21.21
CA LEU A 17 -8.04 28.03 20.92
C LEU A 17 -8.07 26.56 21.40
N ILE A 18 -8.65 26.28 22.56
CA ILE A 18 -8.88 24.90 23.03
C ILE A 18 -9.91 24.19 22.14
N TYR A 19 -10.96 24.87 21.71
CA TYR A 19 -11.98 24.32 20.80
C TYR A 19 -11.36 23.95 19.44
N ILE A 20 -10.53 24.82 18.87
CA ILE A 20 -9.77 24.53 17.64
C ILE A 20 -8.79 23.36 17.85
N ILE A 21 -8.13 23.25 19.01
CA ILE A 21 -7.26 22.09 19.30
C ILE A 21 -8.08 20.79 19.47
N VAL A 22 -9.32 20.87 19.98
CA VAL A 22 -10.24 19.73 20.11
C VAL A 22 -10.88 19.36 18.76
N GLU A 23 -11.08 20.29 17.84
CA GLU A 23 -11.56 20.03 16.47
C GLU A 23 -10.43 19.61 15.49
N ILE A 24 -9.17 19.98 15.76
CA ILE A 24 -7.98 19.48 15.03
C ILE A 24 -7.53 18.11 15.56
N LYS A 25 -8.05 17.65 16.70
CA LYS A 25 -8.20 16.21 16.94
C LYS A 25 -9.21 15.72 15.91
N GLY A 26 -8.63 15.30 14.78
CA GLY A 26 -9.34 14.79 13.61
C GLY A 26 -10.43 13.79 14.00
N PRO A 27 -11.38 13.56 13.09
CA PRO A 27 -12.62 12.84 13.37
C PRO A 27 -12.29 11.63 14.22
N ASP A 28 -12.95 11.56 15.36
CA ASP A 28 -12.96 10.41 16.25
C ASP A 28 -12.90 9.20 15.34
N ARG A 29 -11.78 8.47 15.38
CA ARG A 29 -11.71 7.14 14.80
C ARG A 29 -12.74 6.37 15.62
N THR A 30 -13.97 6.41 15.15
CA THR A 30 -14.78 5.21 15.16
C THR A 30 -13.89 4.23 14.43
N ASP A 31 -13.10 3.50 15.21
CA ASP A 31 -12.62 2.20 14.83
C ASP A 31 -13.90 1.47 14.42
N SER A 32 -14.28 1.59 13.15
CA SER A 32 -15.06 0.58 12.50
C SER A 32 -14.20 -0.65 12.67
N LYS A 33 -14.47 -1.39 13.75
CA LYS A 33 -14.11 -2.79 13.88
C LYS A 33 -14.88 -3.54 12.79
N GLU A 34 -14.55 -3.27 11.53
CA GLU A 34 -14.57 -4.33 10.56
C GLU A 34 -13.41 -5.23 10.95
N ALA A 35 -13.77 -6.29 11.65
CA ALA A 35 -12.88 -7.37 11.98
C ALA A 35 -12.36 -7.99 10.69
N ASN A 36 -11.29 -7.41 10.13
CA ASN A 36 -10.26 -8.19 9.47
C ASN A 36 -9.52 -8.97 10.57
N SER A 37 -10.21 -9.95 11.16
CA SER A 37 -9.57 -10.92 12.04
C SER A 37 -8.75 -11.85 11.16
N LEU A 38 -7.58 -11.36 10.71
CA LEU A 38 -6.51 -12.23 10.25
C LEU A 38 -6.33 -13.31 11.31
N ASN A 39 -6.20 -14.56 10.88
CA ASN A 39 -6.03 -15.64 11.84
C ASN A 39 -4.70 -15.43 12.62
N PRO A 40 -4.54 -16.02 13.81
CA PRO A 40 -3.34 -15.84 14.63
C PRO A 40 -2.04 -16.21 13.91
N GLU A 41 -2.11 -17.15 12.97
CA GLU A 41 -0.98 -17.61 12.16
C GLU A 41 -0.56 -16.56 11.12
N GLN A 42 -1.53 -15.90 10.48
CA GLN A 42 -1.31 -14.78 9.56
C GLN A 42 -0.73 -13.58 10.29
N GLN A 43 -1.18 -13.30 11.51
CA GLN A 43 -0.63 -12.23 12.35
C GLN A 43 0.82 -12.53 12.73
N ARG A 44 1.12 -13.76 13.15
CA ARG A 44 2.48 -14.19 13.44
C ARG A 44 3.40 -14.10 12.22
N ASN A 45 2.94 -14.57 11.06
CA ASN A 45 3.71 -14.50 9.81
C ASN A 45 3.94 -13.04 9.37
N ILE A 46 2.99 -12.14 9.62
CA ILE A 46 3.21 -10.70 9.41
C ILE A 46 4.35 -10.23 10.30
N GLN A 47 4.29 -10.51 11.61
CA GLN A 47 5.29 -10.06 12.58
C GLN A 47 6.70 -10.57 12.23
N GLU A 48 6.84 -11.85 11.87
CA GLU A 48 8.12 -12.43 11.45
C GLU A 48 8.68 -11.77 10.17
N ASP A 49 7.81 -11.31 9.27
CA ASP A 49 8.23 -10.57 8.07
C ASP A 49 8.73 -9.17 8.39
N GLN A 50 8.07 -8.49 9.34
CA GLN A 50 8.52 -7.18 9.82
C GLN A 50 9.91 -7.31 10.46
N GLU A 51 10.11 -8.32 11.30
CA GLU A 51 11.40 -8.57 11.95
C GLU A 51 12.50 -8.87 10.93
N LYS A 52 12.21 -9.65 9.88
CA LYS A 52 13.17 -9.91 8.79
C LYS A 52 13.50 -8.66 7.98
N LEU A 53 12.50 -7.85 7.63
CA LEU A 53 12.72 -6.57 6.94
C LEU A 53 13.54 -5.62 7.83
N LEU A 54 13.18 -5.46 9.10
CA LEU A 54 13.90 -4.61 10.04
C LEU A 54 15.35 -5.09 10.23
N LYS A 55 15.55 -6.40 10.37
CA LYS A 55 16.88 -7.01 10.42
C LYS A 55 17.65 -6.77 9.12
N PHE A 56 17.01 -6.92 7.97
CA PHE A 56 17.59 -6.63 6.66
C PHE A 56 18.03 -5.16 6.55
N LEU A 57 17.17 -4.21 6.94
CA LEU A 57 17.47 -2.77 6.98
C LEU A 57 18.56 -2.42 8.00
N TYR A 58 18.72 -3.24 9.04
CA TYR A 58 19.79 -3.11 10.03
C TYR A 58 21.12 -3.68 9.53
N ASP A 59 21.11 -4.87 8.94
CA ASP A 59 22.30 -5.54 8.41
C ASP A 59 22.88 -4.75 7.22
N ASN A 60 22.03 -4.11 6.43
CA ASN A 60 22.42 -3.25 5.31
C ASN A 60 22.65 -1.77 5.70
N LYS A 61 22.85 -1.46 6.99
CA LYS A 61 23.03 -0.09 7.52
C LYS A 61 24.17 0.72 6.88
N LYS A 62 25.17 0.05 6.29
CA LYS A 62 26.26 0.73 5.55
C LYS A 62 25.90 1.05 4.08
N ARG A 63 24.90 0.38 3.55
CA ARG A 63 24.48 0.41 2.13
C ARG A 63 23.23 1.29 1.93
N ILE A 64 22.27 1.21 2.85
CA ILE A 64 21.02 2.00 2.79
C ILE A 64 21.20 3.33 3.56
N LEU A 65 20.83 4.45 2.95
CA LEU A 65 20.86 5.77 3.60
C LEU A 65 19.85 5.86 4.76
N GLY A 66 20.19 6.65 5.80
CA GLY A 66 19.38 6.74 7.02
C GLY A 66 17.96 7.28 6.82
N ASN A 67 17.76 8.21 5.88
CA ASN A 67 16.45 8.75 5.50
C ASN A 67 15.59 7.76 4.73
N LYS A 68 16.19 6.96 3.83
CA LYS A 68 15.50 5.87 3.11
C LYS A 68 15.07 4.78 4.08
N LYS A 69 15.96 4.43 5.02
CA LYS A 69 15.62 3.55 6.14
C LYS A 69 14.47 4.11 6.97
N LYS A 70 14.50 5.41 7.29
CA LYS A 70 13.40 6.08 7.99
C LYS A 70 12.11 6.01 7.19
N PHE A 71 12.12 6.30 5.89
CA PHE A 71 10.95 6.18 5.03
C PHE A 71 10.36 4.76 5.06
N LEU A 72 11.17 3.72 4.84
CA LEU A 72 10.73 2.33 4.89
C LEU A 72 10.21 1.89 6.26
N MET A 73 10.75 2.46 7.35
CA MET A 73 10.21 2.27 8.69
C MET A 73 8.92 3.09 8.88
N ASP A 74 8.81 4.31 8.37
CA ASP A 74 7.64 5.18 8.53
C ASP A 74 6.41 4.66 7.75
N ILE A 75 6.59 3.89 6.66
CA ILE A 75 5.50 3.13 6.01
C ILE A 75 5.13 1.86 6.80
N GLU A 76 5.42 1.84 8.11
CA GLU A 76 5.45 0.76 9.12
C GLU A 76 4.32 -0.29 9.12
N SER A 77 3.26 -0.11 8.33
CA SER A 77 2.42 -1.24 7.93
C SER A 77 3.09 -1.97 6.77
N VAL A 78 3.74 -3.09 7.08
CA VAL A 78 4.54 -3.99 6.19
C VAL A 78 3.72 -4.65 5.06
N LEU A 79 2.56 -4.09 4.76
CA LEU A 79 1.57 -4.58 3.83
C LEU A 79 1.23 -3.42 2.91
N PRO A 80 1.02 -3.67 1.61
CA PRO A 80 0.38 -2.69 0.77
C PRO A 80 -0.89 -2.19 1.45
N VAL A 81 -0.90 -0.90 1.81
CA VAL A 81 -2.06 -0.27 2.43
C VAL A 81 -3.15 -0.28 1.39
N ILE A 82 -4.24 -0.96 1.71
CA ILE A 82 -5.42 -0.98 0.86
C ILE A 82 -6.24 0.25 1.23
N GLU A 83 -6.33 1.21 0.32
CA GLU A 83 -7.27 2.31 0.45
C GLU A 83 -8.60 1.95 -0.20
N GLU A 84 -9.67 2.22 0.51
CA GLU A 84 -11.01 2.15 -0.06
C GLU A 84 -11.41 3.51 -0.60
N LYS A 85 -11.98 3.53 -1.80
CA LYS A 85 -12.61 4.70 -2.38
C LYS A 85 -13.98 4.33 -2.90
N ASP A 86 -14.91 5.27 -2.82
CA ASP A 86 -16.27 5.08 -3.29
C ASP A 86 -16.36 5.32 -4.80
N ILE A 87 -15.70 4.45 -5.56
CA ILE A 87 -15.65 4.51 -7.02
C ILE A 87 -16.01 3.17 -7.63
N ASN A 88 -16.53 3.18 -8.85
CA ASN A 88 -16.57 1.99 -9.68
C ASN A 88 -15.23 1.85 -10.41
N ASN A 89 -14.46 0.83 -10.05
CA ASN A 89 -13.15 0.58 -10.64
C ASN A 89 -13.20 -0.52 -11.72
N SER A 90 -14.39 -0.81 -12.24
CA SER A 90 -14.64 -1.86 -13.23
C SER A 90 -15.08 -1.24 -14.54
N THR A 91 -14.60 -1.81 -15.65
CA THR A 91 -15.19 -1.58 -16.99
C THR A 91 -16.26 -2.61 -17.35
N MET A 92 -16.50 -3.59 -16.48
CA MET A 92 -17.64 -4.49 -16.59
C MET A 92 -18.87 -3.73 -16.06
N GLU A 93 -20.02 -3.85 -16.72
CA GLU A 93 -21.30 -3.26 -16.29
C GLU A 93 -21.74 -3.88 -14.95
N THR A 94 -21.12 -3.44 -13.87
CA THR A 94 -21.39 -3.84 -12.49
C THR A 94 -21.74 -2.61 -11.68
N ASP A 95 -22.76 -2.72 -10.84
CA ASP A 95 -23.10 -1.67 -9.89
C ASP A 95 -21.99 -1.50 -8.83
N LEU A 96 -22.06 -0.39 -8.09
CA LEU A 96 -21.05 0.01 -7.11
C LEU A 96 -20.93 -0.99 -5.96
N ASP A 97 -22.03 -1.61 -5.51
CA ASP A 97 -22.03 -2.54 -4.38
C ASP A 97 -21.43 -3.89 -4.79
N THR A 98 -21.74 -4.36 -5.99
CA THR A 98 -21.06 -5.51 -6.60
C THR A 98 -19.57 -5.25 -6.75
N ALA A 99 -19.19 -4.07 -7.26
CA ALA A 99 -17.78 -3.70 -7.40
C ALA A 99 -17.06 -3.66 -6.04
N LYS A 100 -17.70 -3.11 -4.99
CA LYS A 100 -17.19 -3.12 -3.61
C LYS A 100 -16.96 -4.54 -3.09
N SER A 101 -17.93 -5.43 -3.29
CA SER A 101 -17.86 -6.83 -2.85
C SER A 101 -16.73 -7.60 -3.55
N GLU A 102 -16.57 -7.43 -4.86
CA GLU A 102 -15.48 -8.07 -5.61
C GLU A 102 -14.11 -7.46 -5.26
N ARG A 103 -14.03 -6.14 -5.05
CA ARG A 103 -12.80 -5.48 -4.56
C ARG A 103 -12.26 -6.10 -3.29
N HIS A 104 -13.12 -6.41 -2.31
CA HIS A 104 -12.67 -7.03 -1.07
C HIS A 104 -11.91 -8.35 -1.34
N LYS A 105 -12.41 -9.17 -2.28
CA LYS A 105 -11.74 -10.42 -2.69
C LYS A 105 -10.43 -10.13 -3.42
N HIS A 106 -10.43 -9.15 -4.31
CA HIS A 106 -9.24 -8.74 -5.05
C HIS A 106 -8.14 -8.25 -4.10
N TYR A 107 -8.47 -7.47 -3.08
CA TYR A 107 -7.51 -6.96 -2.11
C TYR A 107 -6.78 -8.07 -1.37
N GLN A 108 -7.46 -9.15 -1.00
CA GLN A 108 -6.78 -10.30 -0.38
C GLN A 108 -5.77 -10.95 -1.33
N ILE A 109 -6.13 -11.08 -2.61
CA ILE A 109 -5.24 -11.63 -3.65
C ILE A 109 -4.05 -10.70 -3.89
N ILE A 110 -4.31 -9.42 -4.16
CA ILE A 110 -3.30 -8.41 -4.47
C ILE A 110 -2.33 -8.28 -3.31
N LYS A 111 -2.84 -8.15 -2.08
CA LYS A 111 -2.01 -8.08 -0.88
C LYS A 111 -1.12 -9.31 -0.74
N LYS A 112 -1.66 -10.52 -0.98
CA LYS A 112 -0.87 -11.75 -0.91
C LYS A 112 0.24 -11.78 -1.97
N VAL A 113 -0.08 -11.45 -3.22
CA VAL A 113 0.86 -11.39 -4.34
C VAL A 113 1.99 -10.40 -4.05
N LEU A 114 1.63 -9.15 -3.73
CA LEU A 114 2.61 -8.07 -3.57
C LEU A 114 3.54 -8.33 -2.38
N ARG A 115 3.05 -8.92 -1.28
CA ARG A 115 3.91 -9.34 -0.17
C ARG A 115 4.95 -10.39 -0.57
N GLU A 116 4.55 -11.37 -1.37
CA GLU A 116 5.52 -12.35 -1.86
C GLU A 116 6.50 -11.72 -2.85
N ALA A 117 6.07 -10.71 -3.61
CA ALA A 117 6.95 -9.94 -4.48
C ALA A 117 7.96 -9.13 -3.65
N ASP A 118 7.52 -8.41 -2.62
CA ASP A 118 8.40 -7.69 -1.69
C ASP A 118 9.43 -8.64 -1.06
N TYR A 119 8.97 -9.79 -0.55
CA TYR A 119 9.86 -10.79 0.04
C TYR A 119 10.87 -11.33 -0.99
N TYR A 120 10.43 -11.56 -2.23
CA TYR A 120 11.31 -11.98 -3.32
C TYR A 120 12.34 -10.90 -3.65
N HIS A 121 11.96 -9.63 -3.76
CA HIS A 121 12.89 -8.52 -4.02
C HIS A 121 13.90 -8.30 -2.89
N LEU A 122 13.59 -8.73 -1.66
CA LEU A 122 14.50 -8.65 -0.53
C LEU A 122 15.44 -9.87 -0.39
N THR A 123 15.03 -11.04 -0.88
CA THR A 123 15.70 -12.31 -0.53
C THR A 123 16.05 -13.22 -1.70
N GLY A 124 15.54 -12.92 -2.90
CA GLY A 124 15.61 -13.79 -4.08
C GLY A 124 14.80 -15.08 -3.95
N LYS A 125 13.94 -15.21 -2.93
CA LYS A 125 13.19 -16.44 -2.62
C LYS A 125 11.69 -16.17 -2.58
N ILE A 126 10.91 -17.20 -2.89
CA ILE A 126 9.44 -17.18 -2.78
C ILE A 126 9.02 -18.21 -1.75
N ARG A 127 8.10 -17.82 -0.86
CA ARG A 127 7.66 -18.66 0.26
C ARG A 127 6.38 -19.38 -0.08
N ASP A 128 5.48 -18.71 -0.80
CA ASP A 128 4.21 -19.26 -1.20
C ASP A 128 4.01 -19.21 -2.72
N ASN A 129 4.32 -20.32 -3.40
CA ASN A 129 4.13 -20.45 -4.84
C ASN A 129 2.65 -20.45 -5.29
N THR A 130 1.68 -20.54 -4.37
CA THR A 130 0.26 -20.46 -4.74
C THR A 130 -0.09 -19.10 -5.33
N VAL A 131 0.71 -18.06 -5.05
CA VAL A 131 0.52 -16.72 -5.62
C VAL A 131 0.55 -16.73 -7.14
N TYR A 132 1.33 -17.63 -7.77
CA TYR A 132 1.41 -17.76 -9.21
C TYR A 132 0.07 -18.12 -9.87
N SER A 133 -0.84 -18.77 -9.14
CA SER A 133 -2.16 -19.10 -9.68
C SER A 133 -3.05 -17.87 -9.91
N TYR A 134 -2.68 -16.72 -9.33
CA TYR A 134 -3.38 -15.45 -9.49
C TYR A 134 -2.72 -14.54 -10.53
N LEU A 135 -1.73 -15.01 -11.29
CA LEU A 135 -0.92 -14.15 -12.16
C LEU A 135 -0.91 -14.66 -13.59
N SER A 136 -0.95 -13.73 -14.55
CA SER A 136 -0.50 -14.04 -15.90
C SER A 136 1.02 -14.28 -15.91
N ASP A 137 1.53 -15.01 -16.92
CA ASP A 137 2.97 -15.23 -17.08
C ASP A 137 3.74 -13.90 -17.20
N ARG A 138 3.12 -12.90 -17.84
CA ARG A 138 3.67 -11.55 -17.98
C ARG A 138 3.88 -10.89 -16.61
N VAL A 139 2.84 -10.87 -15.77
CA VAL A 139 2.90 -10.25 -14.43
C VAL A 139 3.82 -11.05 -13.51
N LYS A 140 3.78 -12.38 -13.60
CA LYS A 140 4.71 -13.25 -12.86
C LYS A 140 6.16 -12.90 -13.18
N LYS A 141 6.49 -12.68 -14.46
CA LYS A 141 7.83 -12.24 -14.86
C LYS A 141 8.15 -10.88 -14.24
N ALA A 142 7.28 -9.88 -14.43
CA ALA A 142 7.49 -8.53 -13.90
C ALA A 142 7.73 -8.49 -12.37
N LEU A 143 7.06 -9.35 -11.61
CA LEU A 143 7.19 -9.39 -10.15
C LEU A 143 8.32 -10.30 -9.63
N TYR A 144 8.70 -11.36 -10.39
CA TYR A 144 9.53 -12.45 -9.85
C TYR A 144 10.68 -12.93 -10.74
N SER A 145 11.07 -12.20 -11.80
CA SER A 145 12.21 -12.60 -12.64
C SER A 145 13.46 -11.75 -12.50
N ASP A 146 13.35 -10.51 -12.02
CA ASP A 146 14.41 -9.52 -12.14
C ASP A 146 15.03 -9.18 -10.78
N TYR A 147 15.20 -10.19 -9.91
CA TYR A 147 15.92 -9.99 -8.65
C TYR A 147 17.36 -9.59 -8.94
N LYS A 148 17.76 -8.44 -8.40
CA LYS A 148 19.15 -7.98 -8.34
C LYS A 148 19.51 -7.79 -6.88
N GLU A 149 20.63 -8.35 -6.46
CA GLU A 149 21.10 -8.21 -5.08
C GLU A 149 21.40 -6.75 -4.70
N GLU A 150 21.56 -5.88 -5.70
CA GLU A 150 21.92 -4.47 -5.58
C GLU A 150 20.71 -3.51 -5.63
N GLU A 151 19.50 -4.01 -5.91
CA GLU A 151 18.27 -3.20 -5.97
C GLU A 151 17.16 -3.81 -5.11
N TYR A 152 16.23 -2.99 -4.66
CA TYR A 152 14.98 -3.47 -4.06
C TYR A 152 13.79 -2.67 -4.51
N THR A 153 12.66 -3.36 -4.54
CA THR A 153 11.36 -2.82 -4.91
C THR A 153 10.39 -3.15 -3.77
N TYR A 154 9.64 -2.14 -3.34
CA TYR A 154 8.67 -2.24 -2.25
C TYR A 154 7.30 -1.69 -2.66
N TYR A 155 6.28 -2.53 -2.63
CA TYR A 155 4.90 -2.18 -2.97
C TYR A 155 4.12 -1.83 -1.70
N TYR A 156 3.78 -0.56 -1.51
CA TYR A 156 3.36 -0.07 -0.19
C TYR A 156 1.92 0.45 -0.12
N LYS A 157 1.25 0.68 -1.25
CA LYS A 157 -0.15 1.12 -1.28
C LYS A 157 -0.87 0.63 -2.53
N VAL A 158 -2.14 0.25 -2.35
CA VAL A 158 -3.06 -0.12 -3.42
C VAL A 158 -4.37 0.64 -3.21
N GLU A 159 -4.85 1.28 -4.26
CA GLU A 159 -6.14 1.96 -4.27
C GLU A 159 -6.90 1.61 -5.55
N PRO A 160 -8.23 1.58 -5.53
CA PRO A 160 -8.99 1.34 -6.74
C PRO A 160 -8.77 2.53 -7.69
N ALA A 161 -8.68 2.25 -8.98
CA ALA A 161 -8.48 3.25 -10.01
C ALA A 161 -9.74 3.42 -10.86
N ASN A 162 -10.07 4.66 -11.21
CA ASN A 162 -11.08 4.92 -12.22
C ASN A 162 -10.54 4.45 -13.58
N PRO A 163 -11.21 3.52 -14.30
CA PRO A 163 -10.68 2.98 -15.55
C PRO A 163 -10.36 4.04 -16.59
N ASP A 164 -11.15 5.12 -16.66
CA ASP A 164 -10.99 6.22 -17.62
C ASP A 164 -9.68 7.00 -17.44
N GLU A 165 -9.09 6.95 -16.25
CA GLU A 165 -7.83 7.61 -15.90
C GLU A 165 -6.60 6.71 -16.16
N THR A 166 -6.82 5.49 -16.64
CA THR A 166 -5.76 4.52 -16.88
C THR A 166 -5.43 4.37 -18.36
N VAL A 167 -4.16 4.09 -18.65
CA VAL A 167 -3.71 3.70 -20.01
C VAL A 167 -4.33 2.40 -20.53
N LEU A 168 -5.07 1.67 -19.68
CA LEU A 168 -5.70 0.39 -19.97
C LEU A 168 -7.23 0.49 -20.09
N ARG A 169 -7.80 1.69 -20.21
CA ARG A 169 -9.26 1.95 -20.22
C ARG A 169 -10.08 1.07 -21.18
N ASP A 170 -9.48 0.62 -22.29
CA ASP A 170 -10.16 -0.23 -23.28
C ASP A 170 -10.21 -1.72 -22.89
N ARG A 171 -9.60 -2.09 -21.75
CA ARG A 171 -9.56 -3.47 -21.25
C ARG A 171 -10.76 -3.74 -20.34
N LYS A 172 -11.20 -5.00 -20.33
CA LYS A 172 -12.26 -5.46 -19.43
C LYS A 172 -11.67 -5.94 -18.11
N GLY A 173 -12.11 -5.41 -16.98
CA GLY A 173 -11.70 -5.89 -15.67
C GLY A 173 -11.75 -4.81 -14.59
N TYR A 174 -11.05 -5.07 -13.49
CA TYR A 174 -10.93 -4.20 -12.34
C TYR A 174 -9.56 -3.53 -12.29
N PHE A 175 -9.55 -2.23 -12.03
CA PHE A 175 -8.37 -1.40 -12.13
C PHE A 175 -7.93 -0.93 -10.74
N TYR A 176 -6.62 -0.95 -10.52
CA TYR A 176 -6.00 -0.50 -9.28
C TYR A 176 -4.76 0.31 -9.58
N TYR A 177 -4.51 1.32 -8.76
CA TYR A 177 -3.20 1.94 -8.69
C TYR A 177 -2.39 1.25 -7.60
N VAL A 178 -1.18 0.82 -7.97
CA VAL A 178 -0.21 0.23 -7.07
C VAL A 178 0.97 1.19 -6.96
N HIS A 179 1.22 1.65 -5.75
CA HIS A 179 2.31 2.56 -5.45
C HIS A 179 3.51 1.73 -5.03
N VAL A 180 4.63 2.00 -5.70
CA VAL A 180 5.86 1.26 -5.55
C VAL A 180 7.02 2.21 -5.35
N PHE A 181 7.96 1.78 -4.54
CA PHE A 181 9.24 2.42 -4.33
C PHE A 181 10.31 1.47 -4.87
N THR A 182 11.22 1.95 -5.72
CA THR A 182 12.38 1.17 -6.19
C THR A 182 13.66 1.94 -5.94
N ASP A 183 14.70 1.26 -5.47
CA ASP A 183 15.97 1.89 -5.14
C ASP A 183 17.16 0.91 -5.19
N SER A 184 18.37 1.45 -5.23
CA SER A 184 19.62 0.68 -5.17
C SER A 184 20.24 0.70 -3.77
N TYR A 185 20.95 -0.37 -3.40
CA TYR A 185 21.76 -0.44 -2.18
C TYR A 185 23.10 0.31 -2.30
N GLU A 186 23.45 0.81 -3.49
CA GLU A 186 24.62 1.65 -3.68
C GLU A 186 24.34 3.14 -3.41
N VAL A 187 25.39 3.84 -3.03
CA VAL A 187 25.35 5.29 -2.72
C VAL A 187 25.38 6.06 -4.04
N ASN A 188 24.24 6.18 -4.70
CA ASN A 188 24.07 7.15 -5.78
C ASN A 188 23.48 8.46 -5.21
N PRO A 189 23.95 9.66 -5.60
CA PRO A 189 23.33 10.89 -5.14
C PRO A 189 21.95 11.09 -5.80
N ALA A 190 21.06 11.71 -5.02
CA ALA A 190 19.84 12.43 -5.39
C ALA A 190 18.54 11.64 -5.73
N ASP A 191 18.06 10.83 -4.80
CA ASP A 191 16.65 10.92 -4.33
C ASP A 191 16.55 10.34 -2.90
N PRO A 192 16.21 11.15 -1.87
CA PRO A 192 15.97 10.65 -0.51
C PRO A 192 14.79 9.67 -0.40
N TYR A 193 13.94 9.59 -1.43
CA TYR A 193 12.72 8.81 -1.50
C TYR A 193 12.75 7.75 -2.62
N GLY A 194 13.93 7.46 -3.21
CA GLY A 194 14.03 6.49 -4.32
C GLY A 194 13.13 6.85 -5.49
N ASP A 195 12.97 5.95 -6.46
CA ASP A 195 11.97 6.16 -7.50
C ASP A 195 10.58 5.76 -6.97
N ILE A 196 9.78 6.73 -6.52
CA ILE A 196 8.36 6.51 -6.26
C ILE A 196 7.61 6.46 -7.60
N LYS A 197 7.00 5.32 -7.90
CA LYS A 197 6.24 5.10 -9.14
C LYS A 197 4.82 4.66 -8.83
N LYS A 198 3.92 5.00 -9.75
CA LYS A 198 2.52 4.61 -9.73
C LYS A 198 2.25 3.68 -10.90
N LEU A 199 1.91 2.43 -10.60
CA LEU A 199 1.59 1.40 -11.58
C LEU A 199 0.07 1.24 -11.70
N VAL A 200 -0.41 0.95 -12.90
CA VAL A 200 -1.76 0.41 -13.12
C VAL A 200 -1.69 -1.10 -13.04
N MET A 201 -2.56 -1.69 -12.24
CA MET A 201 -2.79 -3.12 -12.14
C MET A 201 -4.20 -3.44 -12.65
N LEU A 202 -4.28 -4.45 -13.53
CA LEU A 202 -5.55 -4.97 -14.05
C LEU A 202 -5.82 -6.37 -13.47
N VAL A 203 -7.03 -6.56 -12.94
CA VAL A 203 -7.54 -7.84 -12.45
C VAL A 203 -8.70 -8.30 -13.32
N GLU A 204 -8.57 -9.47 -13.94
CA GLU A 204 -9.57 -10.06 -14.83
C GLU A 204 -10.13 -11.37 -14.26
N LYS A 205 -11.37 -11.71 -14.63
CA LYS A 205 -11.99 -13.00 -14.31
C LYS A 205 -11.75 -13.99 -15.45
N ILE A 206 -10.78 -14.89 -15.29
CA ILE A 206 -10.43 -15.90 -16.30
C ILE A 206 -10.86 -17.28 -15.80
N LYS A 207 -11.75 -17.95 -16.54
CA LYS A 207 -12.26 -19.30 -16.20
C LYS A 207 -12.76 -19.40 -14.74
N GLY A 208 -13.44 -18.35 -14.27
CA GLY A 208 -13.99 -18.27 -12.91
C GLY A 208 -12.99 -17.90 -11.81
N LYS A 209 -11.72 -17.62 -12.14
CA LYS A 209 -10.70 -17.19 -11.18
C LYS A 209 -10.28 -15.74 -11.44
N TRP A 210 -9.97 -15.03 -10.37
CA TRP A 210 -9.38 -13.69 -10.44
C TRP A 210 -7.89 -13.78 -10.71
N VAL A 211 -7.44 -13.12 -11.77
CA VAL A 211 -6.06 -13.14 -12.25
C VAL A 211 -5.60 -11.71 -12.48
N ILE A 212 -4.45 -11.35 -11.93
CA ILE A 212 -3.74 -10.12 -12.24
C ILE A 212 -3.07 -10.32 -13.60
N THR A 213 -3.56 -9.62 -14.61
CA THR A 213 -3.15 -9.85 -15.99
C THR A 213 -2.16 -8.81 -16.49
N GLU A 214 -2.20 -7.60 -15.93
CA GLU A 214 -1.31 -6.49 -16.27
C GLU A 214 -0.80 -5.76 -15.02
N LEU A 215 0.45 -5.29 -15.10
CA LEU A 215 1.09 -4.41 -14.14
C LEU A 215 2.07 -3.50 -14.90
N LEU A 216 1.71 -2.23 -15.09
CA LEU A 216 2.37 -1.32 -16.03
C LEU A 216 2.50 0.08 -15.46
N TYR A 217 3.43 0.89 -15.97
CA TYR A 217 3.49 2.32 -15.64
C TYR A 217 2.26 3.05 -16.17
N ASN A 218 1.68 3.92 -15.33
CA ASN A 218 0.72 4.92 -15.79
C ASN A 218 1.53 6.12 -16.28
N ASN A 219 1.80 6.19 -17.59
CA ASN A 219 2.51 7.33 -18.20
C ASN A 219 1.66 8.59 -18.24
#